data_AF-A0A965AEW3-F1
#
_entry.id   AF-A0A965AEW3-F1
#
_cell.length_a   1.000
_cell.length_b   1.000
_cell.length_c   1.000
_cell.angle_alpha   90.00
_cell.angle_beta   90.00
_cell.angle_gamma   90.00
#
_symmetry.space_group_name_H-M   'P 1'
#
loop_
_entity.id
_entity.type
_entity.pdbx_description
1 polymer ?
#
loop_
_entity_poly.entity_id
_entity_poly.type
_entity_poly.pdbx_seq_one_letter_code
_entity_poly.pdbx_strand_id
1 'polypeptide(L)' 'MTDEIDQIEITVSDDGPGIAEARRENIFRPFFRLEESRNRETGGSGLGLAVARSS' A
#
# COMPACT_ATOMS: atom_id res chain seq x y z
N MET A 1 6.44 -28.72 24.32
CA MET A 1 5.75 -27.48 23.95
C MET A 1 6.48 -26.97 22.72
N THR A 2 5.95 -27.25 21.55
CA THR A 2 6.41 -26.65 20.29
C THR A 2 5.64 -25.35 20.16
N ASP A 3 6.36 -24.23 20.20
CA ASP A 3 5.82 -22.94 19.77
C ASP A 3 5.53 -23.05 18.27
N GLU A 4 4.29 -23.34 17.90
CA GLU A 4 3.86 -23.26 16.50
C GLU A 4 3.75 -21.78 16.14
N ILE A 5 4.58 -21.34 15.20
CA ILE A 5 4.52 -19.98 14.68
C ILE A 5 3.41 -19.94 13.63
N ASP A 6 2.22 -19.50 14.05
CA ASP A 6 1.04 -19.39 13.18
C ASP A 6 1.03 -18.11 12.32
N GLN A 7 1.96 -17.17 12.57
CA GLN A 7 1.94 -15.85 11.94
C GLN A 7 3.34 -15.28 11.71
N ILE A 8 3.51 -14.60 10.57
CA ILE A 8 4.69 -13.79 10.25
C ILE A 8 4.23 -12.34 10.09
N GLU A 9 4.91 -11.40 10.76
CA GLU A 9 4.70 -9.96 10.58
C GLU A 9 5.82 -9.37 9.73
N ILE A 10 5.44 -8.58 8.71
CA ILE A 10 6.38 -7.87 7.83
C ILE A 10 6.03 -6.39 7.87
N THR A 11 7.01 -5.55 8.23
CA THR A 11 6.88 -4.08 8.23
C THR A 11 7.69 -3.47 7.10
N VAL A 12 7.09 -2.51 6.38
CA VAL A 12 7.74 -1.73 5.32
C VAL A 12 7.71 -0.25 5.70
N SER A 13 8.84 0.44 5.59
CA SER A 13 8.98 1.87 5.89
C SER A 13 9.61 2.58 4.70
N ASP A 14 9.19 3.82 4.44
CA ASP A 14 9.74 4.71 3.42
C ASP A 14 9.97 6.13 3.97
N ASP A 15 10.90 6.86 3.35
CA ASP A 15 11.26 8.24 3.73
C ASP A 15 10.46 9.30 2.93
N GLY A 16 9.39 8.90 2.23
CA GLY A 16 8.56 9.77 1.43
C GLY A 16 7.58 10.62 2.24
N PRO A 17 6.85 11.53 1.58
CA PRO A 17 5.77 12.25 2.24
C PRO A 17 4.68 11.27 2.69
N GLY A 18 4.32 11.34 3.96
CA GLY A 18 3.30 10.47 4.54
C GLY A 18 1.89 10.69 3.96
N ILE A 19 0.99 9.79 4.30
CA ILE A 19 -0.41 9.81 3.83
C ILE A 19 -1.29 10.41 4.92
N ALA A 20 -2.01 11.48 4.58
CA ALA A 20 -3.02 12.09 5.44
C ALA A 20 -4.04 11.04 5.90
N GLU A 21 -4.41 11.05 7.18
CA GLU A 21 -5.24 10.02 7.80
C GLU A 21 -6.56 9.77 7.06
N ALA A 22 -7.26 10.82 6.65
CA ALA A 22 -8.49 10.76 5.87
C ALA A 22 -8.34 10.06 4.50
N ARG A 23 -7.11 9.90 4.00
CA ARG A 23 -6.80 9.23 2.73
C ARG A 23 -6.25 7.82 2.89
N ARG A 24 -5.94 7.36 4.11
CA ARG A 24 -5.32 6.03 4.34
C ARG A 24 -6.18 4.89 3.86
N GLU A 25 -7.49 4.89 4.10
CA GLU A 25 -8.36 3.83 3.56
C GLU A 25 -8.51 3.91 2.04
N ASN A 26 -8.44 5.12 1.46
CA ASN A 26 -8.64 5.31 0.04
C ASN A 26 -7.50 4.73 -0.81
N ILE A 27 -6.27 4.61 -0.28
CA ILE A 27 -5.12 4.07 -1.04
C ILE A 27 -5.28 2.60 -1.43
N PHE A 28 -6.17 1.87 -0.76
CA PHE A 28 -6.48 0.49 -1.07
C PHE A 28 -7.58 0.33 -2.12
N ARG A 29 -8.19 1.43 -2.58
CA ARG A 29 -9.20 1.38 -3.65
C ARG A 29 -8.51 1.17 -5.00
N PRO A 30 -9.05 0.31 -5.88
CA PRO A 30 -8.51 0.14 -7.22
C PRO A 30 -8.41 1.46 -7.97
N PHE A 31 -7.29 1.68 -8.65
CA PHE A 31 -6.98 2.86 -9.46
C PHE A 31 -6.85 4.18 -8.69
N PHE A 32 -6.95 4.18 -7.37
CA PHE A 32 -6.76 5.38 -6.56
C PHE A 32 -5.27 5.80 -6.54
N ARG A 33 -5.02 7.11 -6.69
CA ARG A 33 -3.67 7.70 -6.64
C ARG A 33 -3.68 8.97 -5.80
N LEU A 34 -2.65 9.15 -4.98
CA LEU A 34 -2.52 10.32 -4.09
C LEU A 34 -2.08 11.59 -4.83
N GLU A 35 -1.32 11.45 -5.91
CA GLU A 35 -0.93 12.55 -6.79
C GLU A 35 -1.21 12.18 -8.25
N GLU A 36 -1.79 13.11 -9.00
CA GLU A 36 -2.02 12.95 -10.45
C GLU A 36 -0.72 13.01 -11.28
N SER A 37 0.39 13.50 -10.70
CA SER A 37 1.50 14.09 -11.46
C SER A 37 2.84 13.34 -11.46
N ARG A 38 3.02 12.19 -10.79
CA ARG A 38 4.29 11.45 -10.91
C ARG A 38 4.27 10.59 -12.19
N ASN A 39 4.66 11.24 -13.30
CA ASN A 39 4.88 10.74 -14.66
C ASN A 39 3.97 9.59 -15.10
N ARG A 40 3.03 9.88 -16.01
CA ARG A 40 2.18 8.89 -16.70
C ARG A 40 2.98 7.74 -17.36
N GLU A 41 4.27 7.95 -17.63
CA GLU A 41 5.16 6.96 -18.23
C GLU A 41 5.79 5.98 -17.23
N THR A 42 5.83 6.31 -15.92
CA THR A 42 6.48 5.45 -14.90
C THR A 42 5.57 5.11 -13.70
N GLY A 43 4.44 5.79 -13.54
CA GLY A 43 3.47 5.54 -12.48
C GLY A 43 2.60 4.32 -12.79
N GLY A 44 2.72 3.26 -11.99
CA GLY A 44 1.90 2.06 -12.12
C GLY A 44 0.38 2.33 -12.10
N SER A 45 -0.42 1.32 -12.45
CA SER A 45 -1.88 1.44 -12.64
C SER A 45 -2.69 1.84 -11.40
N GLY A 46 -2.08 1.93 -10.22
CA GLY A 46 -2.79 2.17 -8.95
C GLY A 46 -3.49 0.92 -8.42
N LEU A 47 -3.01 -0.28 -8.79
CA LEU A 47 -3.59 -1.56 -8.34
C LEU A 47 -2.79 -2.23 -7.21
N GLY A 48 -1.52 -1.86 -6.99
CA GLY A 48 -0.60 -2.59 -6.11
C GLY A 48 -1.13 -2.77 -4.68
N LEU A 49 -1.51 -1.68 -4.03
CA LEU A 49 -2.04 -1.72 -2.65
C LEU A 49 -3.40 -2.42 -2.56
N ALA A 50 -4.25 -2.28 -3.59
CA ALA A 50 -5.54 -2.96 -3.63
C ALA A 50 -5.37 -4.49 -3.67
N VAL A 51 -4.42 -4.99 -4.48
CA VAL A 51 -4.10 -6.42 -4.55
C VAL A 51 -3.53 -6.91 -3.21
N ALA A 52 -2.57 -6.17 -2.65
CA ALA A 52 -1.91 -6.55 -1.40
C ALA A 52 -2.87 -6.71 -0.21
N ARG A 53 -3.95 -5.92 -0.15
CA ARG A 53 -4.98 -6.04 0.91
C ARG A 53 -5.95 -7.20 0.70
N SER A 54 -6.11 -7.67 -0.54
CA SER A 54 -7.02 -8.75 -0.90
C SER A 54 -6.38 -10.14 -0.93
N SER A 55 -5.08 -10.21 -0.70
CA SER A 55 -4.28 -11.45 -0.72
C SER A 55 -4.23 -12.12 0.64
#